data_AF-A0A8H4RAK9-F1
#
_entry.id   AF-A0A8H4RAK9-F1
#
_cell.length_a   1.000
_cell.length_b   1.000
_cell.length_c   1.000
_cell.angle_alpha   90.00
_cell.angle_beta   90.00
_cell.angle_gamma   90.00
#
_symmetry.space_group_name_H-M   'P 1'
#
loop_
_entity.id
_entity.type
_entity.pdbx_description
1 polymer ?
#
loop_
_entity_poly.entity_id
_entity_poly.type
_entity_poly.pdbx_seq_one_letter_code
_entity_poly.pdbx_strand_id
1 'polypeptide(L)'
;MRVSAKMPPAPSSYELLPRSSSDLDSSTSILEDESFIKDKPRRRGHRRQLSRFVRRARRICRFCRPLYVFVAFVVFIIWQLLFNASYANPPAFSIPEGETVFLAANIIDGGLITGAWGKSVVDFVELIGKERVFVSIYGGPTEALKKLETMLPCEKKLVSEDQHPLDLGAIPRTKLPTGESRIKRIAYLAEVRNKALEPLDEMKGRRFDKVLFINDVFFDAKDAARLLWGTNLNKDGESVYKAACGVDFVKWWKFYDTFATRDAEGYSLGIPIFPWFANVGEARSRKDLLEGRDNVRVKSCWGGMSGVVLS
;
A
#
# COMPACT_ATOMS: atom_id res chain seq x y z
N MET A 1 -43.99 0.37 -47.57
CA MET A 1 -43.53 -0.02 -46.22
C MET A 1 -42.11 -0.58 -46.33
N ARG A 2 -41.09 0.19 -45.96
CA ARG A 2 -39.70 -0.29 -45.79
C ARG A 2 -39.41 -0.25 -44.29
N VAL A 3 -39.25 -1.43 -43.69
CA VAL A 3 -38.82 -1.58 -42.30
C VAL A 3 -37.32 -1.36 -42.27
N SER A 4 -36.89 -0.29 -41.60
CA SER A 4 -35.47 0.01 -41.39
C SER A 4 -34.97 -0.81 -40.21
N ALA A 5 -34.10 -1.78 -40.48
CA ALA A 5 -33.43 -2.56 -39.46
C ALA A 5 -32.37 -1.70 -38.74
N LYS A 6 -32.53 -1.54 -37.42
CA LYS A 6 -31.59 -0.80 -36.57
C LYS A 6 -30.40 -1.71 -36.24
N MET A 7 -29.20 -1.31 -36.64
CA MET A 7 -27.95 -1.99 -36.26
C MET A 7 -27.74 -1.95 -34.73
N PRO A 8 -27.14 -2.99 -34.13
CA PRO A 8 -26.78 -2.98 -32.71
C PRO A 8 -25.67 -1.95 -32.43
N PRO A 9 -25.67 -1.31 -31.24
CA PRO A 9 -24.64 -0.35 -30.88
C PRO A 9 -23.28 -1.04 -30.72
N ALA A 10 -22.23 -0.38 -31.23
CA ALA A 10 -20.85 -0.80 -31.07
C ALA A 10 -20.46 -0.89 -29.57
N PRO A 11 -19.54 -1.81 -29.19
CA PRO A 11 -19.10 -1.94 -27.81
C PRO A 11 -18.45 -0.63 -27.35
N SER A 12 -18.95 -0.08 -26.24
CA SER A 12 -18.42 1.14 -25.65
C SER A 12 -16.99 0.91 -25.18
N SER A 13 -16.03 1.52 -25.87
CA SER A 13 -14.68 1.77 -25.36
C SER A 13 -14.81 2.56 -24.07
N TYR A 14 -14.61 1.91 -22.93
CA TYR A 14 -14.62 2.57 -21.62
C TYR A 14 -13.19 2.98 -21.27
N GLU A 15 -13.04 4.19 -20.72
CA GLU A 15 -11.80 4.62 -20.12
C GLU A 15 -11.73 4.08 -18.69
N LEU A 16 -10.70 3.29 -18.40
CA LEU A 16 -10.53 2.66 -17.10
C LEU A 16 -10.06 3.67 -16.07
N LEU A 17 -10.69 3.66 -14.89
CA LEU A 17 -10.20 4.42 -13.76
C LEU A 17 -8.82 3.89 -13.32
N PRO A 18 -7.92 4.75 -12.81
CA PRO A 18 -6.67 4.39 -12.16
C PRO A 18 -6.74 3.06 -11.40
N ARG A 19 -5.98 2.06 -11.82
CA ARG A 19 -5.98 0.69 -11.27
C ARG A 19 -4.75 0.41 -10.43
N SER A 20 -3.63 1.06 -10.72
CA SER A 20 -2.39 0.97 -9.94
C SER A 20 -2.20 2.19 -9.03
N SER A 21 -1.29 2.06 -8.08
CA SER A 21 -0.70 3.15 -7.31
C SER A 21 0.01 4.17 -8.21
N SER A 22 0.60 3.73 -9.33
CA SER A 22 1.23 4.61 -10.32
C SER A 22 0.23 5.53 -11.05
N ASP A 23 -1.02 5.09 -11.23
CA ASP A 23 -2.07 5.91 -11.83
C ASP A 23 -2.56 7.06 -10.89
N LEU A 24 -2.32 6.94 -9.57
CA LEU A 24 -2.65 7.98 -8.59
C LEU A 24 -1.67 9.16 -8.62
N ASP A 25 -0.40 8.94 -8.99
CA ASP A 25 0.58 10.02 -9.16
C ASP A 25 0.20 10.92 -10.35
N SER A 26 -0.36 10.35 -11.43
CA SER A 26 -0.85 11.12 -12.60
C SER A 26 -2.08 11.99 -12.28
N SER A 27 -2.92 11.55 -11.33
CA SER A 27 -4.07 12.32 -10.85
C SER A 27 -3.65 13.49 -9.95
N THR A 28 -2.44 13.43 -9.38
CA THR A 28 -1.90 14.46 -8.48
C THR A 28 -1.21 15.59 -9.26
N SER A 29 -0.76 15.33 -10.49
CA SER A 29 -0.20 16.36 -11.39
C SER A 29 -1.24 17.32 -11.99
N ILE A 30 -2.54 17.11 -11.78
CA ILE A 30 -3.62 17.97 -12.32
C ILE A 30 -4.06 19.05 -11.30
N LEU A 31 -3.43 19.12 -10.11
CA LEU A 31 -3.73 20.14 -9.09
C LEU A 31 -2.57 21.12 -8.82
N GLU A 32 -1.57 21.19 -9.70
CA GLU A 32 -0.56 22.26 -9.71
C GLU A 32 -0.83 23.24 -10.85
N ASP A 33 -2.01 23.88 -10.85
CA ASP A 33 -2.21 25.13 -11.59
C ASP A 33 -1.98 26.30 -10.62
N GLU A 34 -0.69 26.62 -10.42
CA GLU A 34 -0.24 27.85 -9.76
C GLU A 34 -0.56 29.07 -10.65
N SER A 35 -1.83 29.47 -10.72
CA SER A 35 -2.20 30.68 -11.46
C SER A 35 -3.38 31.46 -10.87
N PHE A 36 -3.52 31.54 -9.54
CA PHE A 36 -4.44 32.54 -8.95
C PHE A 36 -4.08 33.04 -7.54
N ILE A 37 -2.90 33.65 -7.36
CA ILE A 37 -2.70 34.64 -6.28
C ILE A 37 -1.96 35.86 -6.86
N LYS A 38 -2.73 36.81 -7.41
CA LYS A 38 -2.24 38.16 -7.70
C LYS A 38 -2.27 38.97 -6.40
N ASP A 39 -1.14 38.99 -5.68
CA ASP A 39 -0.99 39.83 -4.49
C ASP A 39 -0.99 41.33 -4.86
N LYS A 40 -1.78 42.11 -4.11
CA LYS A 40 -1.84 43.59 -4.22
C LYS A 40 -0.47 44.23 -3.91
N PRO A 41 -0.10 45.33 -4.57
CA PRO A 41 1.14 46.03 -4.27
C PRO A 41 1.09 46.65 -2.86
N ARG A 42 1.94 46.17 -1.96
CA ARG A 42 2.15 46.76 -0.63
C ARG A 42 2.82 48.14 -0.78
N ARG A 43 2.18 49.17 -0.21
CA ARG A 43 2.73 50.52 -0.08
C ARG A 43 4.08 50.48 0.66
N ARG A 44 5.13 51.07 0.05
CA ARG A 44 6.42 51.33 0.68
C ARG A 44 6.27 52.45 1.71
N GLY A 45 6.16 52.09 2.99
CA GLY A 45 6.17 53.00 4.13
C GLY A 45 7.31 52.69 5.10
N HIS A 46 8.18 53.68 5.33
CA HIS A 46 9.16 53.80 6.41
C HIS A 46 10.14 52.65 6.70
N ARG A 47 11.12 52.48 5.80
CA ARG A 47 12.33 51.70 6.05
C ARG A 47 13.51 52.59 6.46
N ARG A 48 13.45 53.29 7.60
CA ARG A 48 14.64 54.02 8.13
C ARG A 48 14.93 53.96 9.63
N GLN A 49 14.11 53.32 10.47
CA GLN A 49 14.43 53.22 11.92
C GLN A 49 14.72 51.80 12.44
N LEU A 50 14.37 50.74 11.70
CA LEU A 50 14.63 49.35 12.11
C LEU A 50 16.09 48.88 11.88
N SER A 51 17.02 49.76 11.51
CA SER A 51 18.41 49.37 11.22
C SER A 51 19.37 49.51 12.41
N ARG A 52 18.94 50.10 13.53
CA ARG A 52 19.78 50.26 14.73
C ARG A 52 19.62 49.11 15.73
N PHE A 53 18.41 48.60 15.93
CA PHE A 53 18.16 47.41 16.77
C PHE A 53 18.75 46.13 16.17
N VAL A 54 18.64 45.92 14.85
CA VAL A 54 19.22 44.76 14.14
C VAL A 54 20.76 44.76 14.14
N ARG A 55 21.40 45.92 14.32
CA ARG A 55 22.86 46.02 14.45
C ARG A 55 23.34 45.78 15.88
N ARG A 56 22.51 46.02 16.89
CA ARG A 56 22.83 45.76 18.31
C ARG A 56 22.57 44.29 18.69
N ALA A 57 21.54 43.67 18.11
CA ALA A 57 21.26 42.23 18.26
C ALA A 57 22.34 41.32 17.63
N ARG A 58 23.08 41.82 16.62
CA ARG A 58 24.18 41.08 15.98
C ARG A 58 25.41 40.87 16.87
N ARG A 59 25.52 41.57 18.01
CA ARG A 59 26.66 41.43 18.94
C ARG A 59 26.39 40.53 20.15
N ILE A 60 25.17 40.04 20.36
CA ILE A 60 24.81 39.31 21.59
C ILE A 60 24.52 37.80 21.38
N CYS A 61 24.34 37.29 20.16
CA CYS A 61 24.15 35.85 19.93
C CYS A 61 25.41 35.17 19.38
N ARG A 62 26.50 35.10 20.18
CA ARG A 62 27.55 34.10 19.89
C ARG A 62 27.06 32.67 20.14
N PHE A 63 26.10 32.49 21.04
CA PHE A 63 25.43 31.21 21.33
C PHE A 63 24.35 30.82 20.30
N CYS A 64 23.85 31.77 19.52
CA CYS A 64 22.84 31.54 18.48
C CYS A 64 23.45 31.67 17.08
N ARG A 65 24.70 31.22 16.89
CA ARG A 65 25.21 31.02 15.54
C ARG A 65 24.32 29.94 14.91
N PRO A 66 23.78 30.15 13.69
CA PRO A 66 22.95 29.15 13.03
C PRO A 66 23.64 27.78 12.95
N LEU A 67 24.97 27.77 12.93
CA LEU A 67 25.79 26.56 13.03
C LEU A 67 25.57 25.77 14.33
N TYR A 68 25.53 26.41 15.51
CA TYR A 68 25.32 25.69 16.78
C TYR A 68 23.89 25.15 16.88
N VAL A 69 22.90 25.90 16.39
CA VAL A 69 21.50 25.43 16.32
C VAL A 69 21.38 24.25 15.37
N PHE A 70 22.03 24.33 14.20
CA PHE A 70 22.06 23.22 13.24
C PHE A 70 22.74 21.98 13.82
N VAL A 71 23.91 22.14 14.45
CA VAL A 71 24.62 21.03 15.12
C VAL A 71 23.75 20.42 16.23
N ALA A 72 23.13 21.25 17.08
CA ALA A 72 22.23 20.76 18.12
C ALA A 72 21.01 20.03 17.54
N PHE A 73 20.45 20.51 16.42
CA PHE A 73 19.35 19.85 15.72
C PHE A 73 19.78 18.51 15.12
N VAL A 74 20.95 18.43 14.48
CA VAL A 74 21.50 17.18 13.95
C VAL A 74 21.78 16.18 15.06
N VAL A 75 22.40 16.62 16.17
CA VAL A 75 22.63 15.79 17.36
C VAL A 75 21.31 15.29 17.95
N PHE A 76 20.29 16.15 18.01
CA PHE A 76 18.96 15.77 18.47
C PHE A 76 18.31 14.74 17.52
N ILE A 77 18.41 14.90 16.20
CA ILE A 77 17.92 13.91 15.24
C ILE A 77 18.64 12.57 15.44
N ILE A 78 19.97 12.59 15.52
CA ILE A 78 20.76 11.36 15.75
C ILE A 78 20.34 10.71 17.06
N TRP A 79 20.15 11.49 18.13
CA TRP A 79 19.63 10.99 19.40
C TRP A 79 18.25 10.35 19.24
N GLN A 80 17.32 11.00 18.53
CA GLN A 80 15.99 10.45 18.26
C GLN A 80 16.06 9.15 17.44
N LEU A 81 16.94 9.07 16.45
CA LEU A 81 17.12 7.86 15.64
C LEU A 81 17.78 6.72 16.43
N LEU A 82 18.70 7.02 17.34
CA LEU A 82 19.37 5.99 18.14
C LEU A 82 18.49 5.44 19.26
N PHE A 83 17.70 6.30 19.91
CA PHE A 83 16.96 5.93 21.12
C PHE A 83 15.45 5.78 20.91
N ASN A 84 14.88 6.43 19.89
CA ASN A 84 13.44 6.44 19.62
C ASN A 84 13.11 5.99 18.18
N ALA A 85 14.02 5.28 17.50
CA ALA A 85 13.66 4.62 16.25
C ALA A 85 12.57 3.59 16.54
N SER A 86 11.39 3.81 15.96
CA SER A 86 10.30 2.85 16.03
C SER A 86 10.74 1.55 15.36
N TYR A 87 10.55 0.42 16.04
CA TYR A 87 10.74 -0.92 15.51
C TYR A 87 12.16 -1.26 15.02
N ALA A 88 13.20 -0.74 15.68
CA ALA A 88 14.60 -1.02 15.31
C ALA A 88 15.07 -2.46 15.62
N ASN A 89 14.42 -3.13 16.58
CA ASN A 89 14.78 -4.49 17.03
C ASN A 89 13.56 -5.39 16.96
N PRO A 90 13.18 -5.85 15.75
CA PRO A 90 11.96 -6.60 15.60
C PRO A 90 12.18 -8.03 16.13
N PRO A 91 11.19 -8.67 16.78
CA PRO A 91 11.35 -10.02 17.34
C PRO A 91 11.90 -11.02 16.32
N ALA A 92 12.77 -11.94 16.77
CA ALA A 92 13.20 -13.04 15.91
C ALA A 92 11.99 -13.94 15.58
N PHE A 93 11.93 -14.44 14.35
CA PHE A 93 10.92 -15.40 13.92
C PHE A 93 11.57 -16.49 13.07
N SER A 94 10.88 -17.61 12.91
CA SER A 94 11.30 -18.71 12.04
C SER A 94 10.17 -19.06 11.08
N ILE A 95 10.53 -19.64 9.93
CA ILE A 95 9.57 -20.17 8.97
C ILE A 95 9.43 -21.66 9.27
N PRO A 96 8.28 -22.14 9.76
CA PRO A 96 8.08 -23.56 10.03
C PRO A 96 8.28 -24.40 8.76
N GLU A 97 8.98 -25.53 8.87
CA GLU A 97 9.35 -26.37 7.71
C GLU A 97 8.13 -27.02 7.03
N GLY A 98 7.06 -27.29 7.80
CA GLY A 98 5.86 -27.96 7.30
C GLY A 98 4.79 -27.04 6.73
N GLU A 99 4.87 -25.73 6.94
CA GLU A 99 3.80 -24.82 6.54
C GLU A 99 3.86 -24.48 5.05
N THR A 100 2.69 -24.36 4.45
CA THR A 100 2.45 -24.09 3.03
C THR A 100 1.74 -22.76 2.81
N VAL A 101 2.07 -22.08 1.71
CA VAL A 101 1.57 -20.74 1.40
C VAL A 101 0.89 -20.71 0.04
N PHE A 102 -0.32 -20.16 0.01
CA PHE A 102 -0.97 -19.72 -1.22
C PHE A 102 -0.69 -18.23 -1.44
N LEU A 103 0.14 -17.89 -2.41
CA LEU A 103 0.40 -16.51 -2.81
C LEU A 103 -0.61 -16.13 -3.88
N ALA A 104 -1.45 -15.14 -3.58
CA ALA A 104 -2.38 -14.53 -4.53
C ALA A 104 -1.89 -13.12 -4.89
N ALA A 105 -1.97 -12.73 -6.15
CA ALA A 105 -1.72 -11.35 -6.53
C ALA A 105 -2.59 -10.89 -7.69
N ASN A 106 -2.86 -9.58 -7.70
CA ASN A 106 -3.38 -8.90 -8.87
C ASN A 106 -2.49 -7.71 -9.24
N ILE A 107 -2.03 -7.65 -10.48
CA ILE A 107 -1.06 -6.65 -10.92
C ILE A 107 -1.17 -6.42 -12.44
N ILE A 108 -1.17 -5.14 -12.86
CA ILE A 108 -1.33 -4.73 -14.27
C ILE A 108 -0.10 -4.00 -14.83
N ASP A 109 0.90 -3.74 -14.00
CA ASP A 109 2.12 -3.02 -14.39
C ASP A 109 3.20 -4.01 -14.85
N GLY A 110 3.44 -4.05 -16.16
CA GLY A 110 4.44 -4.93 -16.76
C GLY A 110 5.88 -4.61 -16.33
N GLY A 111 6.18 -3.35 -16.00
CA GLY A 111 7.49 -2.95 -15.51
C GLY A 111 7.77 -3.50 -14.11
N LEU A 112 6.77 -3.48 -13.23
CA LEU A 112 6.87 -4.12 -11.92
C LEU A 112 6.99 -5.64 -12.02
N ILE A 113 6.14 -6.28 -12.83
CA ILE A 113 6.13 -7.74 -13.02
C ILE A 113 7.48 -8.24 -13.54
N THR A 114 8.10 -7.52 -14.48
CA THR A 114 9.40 -7.92 -15.04
C THR A 114 10.60 -7.36 -14.27
N GLY A 115 10.35 -6.59 -13.22
CA GLY A 115 11.34 -5.88 -12.42
C GLY A 115 11.38 -6.34 -10.96
N ALA A 116 11.51 -5.37 -10.05
CA ALA A 116 11.75 -5.64 -8.63
C ALA A 116 10.60 -6.40 -7.94
N TRP A 117 9.35 -6.13 -8.32
CA TRP A 117 8.20 -6.85 -7.76
C TRP A 117 8.25 -8.33 -8.13
N GLY A 118 8.42 -8.64 -9.42
CA GLY A 118 8.52 -10.03 -9.88
C GLY A 118 9.69 -10.78 -9.26
N LYS A 119 10.84 -10.11 -9.14
CA LYS A 119 12.00 -10.67 -8.42
C LYS A 119 11.67 -10.97 -6.96
N SER A 120 10.96 -10.08 -6.26
CA SER A 120 10.60 -10.28 -4.85
C SER A 120 9.66 -11.47 -4.66
N VAL A 121 8.77 -11.74 -5.62
CA VAL A 121 7.95 -12.95 -5.63
C VAL A 121 8.81 -14.21 -5.81
N VAL A 122 9.78 -14.18 -6.72
CA VAL A 122 10.73 -15.31 -6.92
C VAL A 122 11.55 -15.54 -5.65
N ASP A 123 12.15 -14.49 -5.09
CA ASP A 123 12.94 -14.55 -3.86
C ASP A 123 12.09 -15.08 -2.68
N PHE A 124 10.80 -14.75 -2.62
CA PHE A 124 9.87 -15.28 -1.61
C PHE A 124 9.61 -16.78 -1.78
N VAL A 125 9.39 -17.24 -3.01
CA VAL A 125 9.24 -18.67 -3.31
C VAL A 125 10.50 -19.45 -2.94
N GLU A 126 11.68 -18.90 -3.25
CA GLU A 126 12.97 -19.53 -2.90
C GLU A 126 13.22 -19.55 -1.39
N LEU A 127 12.85 -18.48 -0.67
CA LEU A 127 13.01 -18.38 0.79
C LEU A 127 12.21 -19.44 1.54
N ILE A 128 10.99 -19.75 1.06
CA ILE A 128 10.13 -20.75 1.69
C ILE A 128 10.45 -22.15 1.14
N GLY A 129 10.59 -22.30 -0.16
CA GLY A 129 10.72 -23.59 -0.81
C GLY A 129 9.62 -23.78 -1.85
N LYS A 130 10.05 -24.15 -3.06
CA LYS A 130 9.19 -24.22 -4.26
C LYS A 130 8.03 -25.21 -4.14
N GLU A 131 8.18 -26.25 -3.31
CA GLU A 131 7.16 -27.27 -3.05
C GLU A 131 6.09 -26.80 -2.04
N ARG A 132 6.39 -25.75 -1.26
CA ARG A 132 5.51 -25.23 -0.21
C ARG A 132 4.73 -23.99 -0.63
N VAL A 133 5.00 -23.44 -1.81
CA VAL A 133 4.33 -22.23 -2.31
C VAL A 133 3.57 -22.52 -3.59
N PHE A 134 2.31 -22.08 -3.64
CA PHE A 134 1.54 -21.99 -4.88
C PHE A 134 1.34 -20.52 -5.24
N VAL A 135 1.61 -20.15 -6.49
CA VAL A 135 1.49 -18.75 -6.95
C VAL A 135 0.30 -18.58 -7.90
N SER A 136 -0.67 -17.78 -7.52
CA SER A 136 -1.84 -17.39 -8.32
C SER A 136 -1.78 -15.92 -8.65
N ILE A 137 -1.70 -15.56 -9.93
CA ILE A 137 -1.66 -14.16 -10.37
C ILE A 137 -2.73 -13.93 -11.43
N TYR A 138 -3.58 -12.92 -11.21
CA TYR A 138 -4.52 -12.43 -12.20
C TYR A 138 -4.19 -10.97 -12.57
N GLY A 139 -3.95 -10.69 -13.85
CA GLY A 139 -3.64 -9.31 -14.27
C GLY A 139 -2.92 -9.25 -15.61
N GLY A 140 -1.88 -8.43 -15.75
CA GLY A 140 -1.20 -8.28 -17.04
C GLY A 140 -0.06 -7.26 -16.99
N PRO A 141 0.55 -6.92 -18.14
CA PRO A 141 0.25 -7.41 -19.48
C PRO A 141 0.65 -8.88 -19.69
N THR A 142 0.03 -9.53 -20.67
CA THR A 142 0.25 -10.96 -20.98
C THR A 142 1.73 -11.36 -21.12
N GLU A 143 2.53 -10.58 -21.85
CA GLU A 143 3.95 -10.91 -22.10
C GLU A 143 4.80 -10.78 -20.84
N ALA A 144 4.47 -9.84 -19.95
CA ALA A 144 5.14 -9.71 -18.67
C ALA A 144 4.87 -10.92 -17.76
N LEU A 145 3.61 -11.40 -17.73
CA LEU A 145 3.23 -12.59 -16.99
C LEU A 145 3.95 -13.84 -17.51
N LYS A 146 4.04 -14.03 -18.84
CA LYS A 146 4.82 -15.13 -19.43
C LYS A 146 6.30 -15.09 -19.01
N LYS A 147 6.89 -13.90 -18.95
CA LYS A 147 8.28 -13.74 -18.50
C LYS A 147 8.44 -14.04 -17.00
N LEU A 148 7.47 -13.66 -16.17
CA LEU A 148 7.47 -14.05 -14.76
C LEU A 148 7.29 -15.56 -14.59
N GLU A 149 6.44 -16.18 -15.41
CA GLU A 149 6.20 -17.61 -15.40
C GLU A 149 7.49 -18.41 -15.60
N THR A 150 8.38 -17.99 -16.50
CA THR A 150 9.65 -18.71 -16.74
C THR A 150 10.63 -18.61 -15.56
N MET A 151 10.49 -17.61 -14.69
CA MET A 151 11.36 -17.39 -13.54
C MET A 151 10.87 -18.11 -12.27
N LEU A 152 9.57 -18.41 -12.16
CA LEU A 152 9.00 -19.01 -10.96
C LEU A 152 9.32 -20.53 -10.87
N PRO A 153 9.99 -21.03 -9.82
CA PRO A 153 10.34 -22.46 -9.73
C PRO A 153 9.23 -23.35 -9.11
N CYS A 154 8.05 -22.80 -8.80
CA CYS A 154 6.96 -23.47 -8.09
C CYS A 154 5.74 -23.75 -8.97
N GLU A 155 4.76 -24.45 -8.39
CA GLU A 155 3.43 -24.58 -8.98
C GLU A 155 2.71 -23.23 -8.98
N LYS A 156 1.99 -22.93 -10.08
CA LYS A 156 1.47 -21.60 -10.33
C LYS A 156 0.32 -21.60 -11.34
N LYS A 157 -0.53 -20.58 -11.26
CA LYS A 157 -1.58 -20.26 -12.24
C LYS A 157 -1.56 -18.75 -12.51
N LEU A 158 -1.07 -18.37 -13.68
CA LEU A 158 -0.99 -16.97 -14.12
C LEU A 158 -2.03 -16.75 -15.21
N VAL A 159 -3.00 -15.89 -14.94
CA VAL A 159 -4.12 -15.60 -15.84
C VAL A 159 -4.04 -14.15 -16.29
N SER A 160 -3.93 -13.94 -17.60
CA SER A 160 -3.96 -12.61 -18.19
C SER A 160 -5.39 -12.06 -18.28
N GLU A 161 -5.63 -10.86 -17.75
CA GLU A 161 -6.88 -10.10 -17.92
C GLU A 161 -7.15 -9.77 -19.40
N ASP A 162 -6.10 -9.58 -20.22
CA ASP A 162 -6.27 -9.33 -21.67
C ASP A 162 -6.89 -10.53 -22.38
N GLN A 163 -6.56 -11.74 -21.93
CA GLN A 163 -6.99 -13.00 -22.54
C GLN A 163 -8.28 -13.53 -21.90
N HIS A 164 -8.45 -13.30 -20.60
CA HIS A 164 -9.59 -13.74 -19.81
C HIS A 164 -10.19 -12.56 -19.03
N PRO A 165 -10.83 -11.61 -19.74
CA PRO A 165 -11.38 -10.42 -19.10
C PRO A 165 -12.57 -10.75 -18.20
N LEU A 166 -12.80 -9.90 -17.20
CA LEU A 166 -13.98 -9.99 -16.35
C LEU A 166 -15.27 -9.70 -17.14
N ASP A 167 -16.37 -10.36 -16.78
CA ASP A 167 -17.69 -10.01 -17.27
C ASP A 167 -18.17 -8.70 -16.62
N LEU A 168 -17.92 -7.59 -17.31
CA LEU A 168 -18.31 -6.25 -16.87
C LEU A 168 -19.84 -6.06 -16.81
N GLY A 169 -20.62 -6.93 -17.44
CA GLY A 169 -22.08 -6.91 -17.41
C GLY A 169 -22.64 -7.39 -16.07
N ALA A 170 -21.96 -8.34 -15.42
CA ALA A 170 -22.35 -8.86 -14.11
C ALA A 170 -22.03 -7.90 -12.94
N ILE A 171 -21.14 -6.91 -13.16
CA ILE A 171 -20.67 -6.02 -12.10
C ILE A 171 -21.68 -4.89 -11.84
N PRO A 172 -22.08 -4.63 -10.58
CA PRO A 172 -23.01 -3.57 -10.23
C PRO A 172 -22.59 -2.18 -10.74
N ARG A 173 -23.57 -1.42 -11.22
CA ARG A 173 -23.39 -0.05 -11.73
C ARG A 173 -24.08 0.99 -10.86
N THR A 174 -23.57 2.21 -10.89
CA THR A 174 -24.15 3.40 -10.26
C THR A 174 -24.48 4.43 -11.34
N LYS A 175 -25.65 5.06 -11.24
CA LYS A 175 -26.01 6.20 -12.09
C LYS A 175 -25.49 7.51 -11.49
N LEU A 176 -24.78 8.29 -12.27
CA LEU A 176 -24.33 9.63 -11.93
C LEU A 176 -25.47 10.65 -12.09
N PRO A 177 -25.40 11.83 -11.44
CA PRO A 177 -26.37 12.91 -11.64
C PRO A 177 -26.51 13.36 -13.10
N THR A 178 -25.47 13.15 -13.91
CA THR A 178 -25.44 13.39 -15.36
C THR A 178 -26.26 12.38 -16.16
N GLY A 179 -26.86 11.37 -15.52
CA GLY A 179 -27.60 10.27 -16.16
C GLY A 179 -26.74 9.10 -16.61
N GLU A 180 -25.41 9.26 -16.57
CA GLU A 180 -24.45 8.25 -17.01
C GLU A 180 -24.35 7.08 -16.03
N SER A 181 -24.20 5.85 -16.56
CA SER A 181 -24.05 4.64 -15.76
C SER A 181 -22.59 4.19 -15.72
N ARG A 182 -22.00 4.08 -14.52
CA ARG A 182 -20.60 3.68 -14.30
C ARG A 182 -20.52 2.41 -13.44
N ILE A 183 -19.52 1.57 -13.71
CA ILE A 183 -19.24 0.39 -12.87
C ILE A 183 -18.77 0.85 -11.50
N LYS A 184 -19.24 0.21 -10.44
CA LYS A 184 -18.74 0.49 -9.08
C LYS A 184 -17.31 -0.03 -8.96
N ARG A 185 -16.33 0.87 -8.84
CA ARG A 185 -14.89 0.53 -8.74
C ARG A 185 -14.61 -0.53 -7.67
N ILE A 186 -15.21 -0.42 -6.48
CA ILE A 186 -15.02 -1.39 -5.40
C ILE A 186 -15.52 -2.79 -5.77
N ALA A 187 -16.66 -2.88 -6.47
CA ALA A 187 -17.18 -4.16 -6.93
C ALA A 187 -16.27 -4.77 -8.00
N TYR A 188 -15.81 -3.96 -8.96
CA TYR A 188 -14.82 -4.40 -9.95
C TYR A 188 -13.53 -4.93 -9.30
N LEU A 189 -12.97 -4.19 -8.34
CA LEU A 189 -11.76 -4.62 -7.63
C LEU A 189 -12.00 -5.88 -6.77
N ALA A 190 -13.23 -6.11 -6.29
CA ALA A 190 -13.57 -7.35 -5.61
C ALA A 190 -13.53 -8.54 -6.58
N GLU A 191 -14.11 -8.39 -7.78
CA GLU A 191 -14.06 -9.44 -8.82
C GLU A 191 -12.63 -9.78 -9.25
N VAL A 192 -11.76 -8.76 -9.42
CA VAL A 192 -10.33 -8.96 -9.72
C VAL A 192 -9.66 -9.81 -8.63
N ARG A 193 -9.89 -9.50 -7.34
CA ARG A 193 -9.31 -10.28 -6.23
C ARG A 193 -9.88 -11.69 -6.17
N ASN A 194 -11.18 -11.84 -6.40
CA ASN A 194 -11.82 -13.15 -6.46
C ASN A 194 -11.21 -14.01 -7.56
N LYS A 195 -10.88 -13.43 -8.73
CA LYS A 195 -10.15 -14.15 -9.78
C LYS A 195 -8.74 -14.56 -9.39
N ALA A 196 -8.00 -13.72 -8.69
CA ALA A 196 -6.69 -14.10 -8.14
C ALA A 196 -6.78 -15.23 -7.10
N LEU A 197 -7.88 -15.31 -6.35
CA LEU A 197 -8.14 -16.35 -5.34
C LEU A 197 -8.88 -17.58 -5.86
N GLU A 198 -9.44 -17.53 -7.07
CA GLU A 198 -10.23 -18.61 -7.69
C GLU A 198 -9.52 -19.98 -7.62
N PRO A 199 -8.19 -20.09 -7.86
CA PRO A 199 -7.51 -21.38 -7.77
C PRO A 199 -7.50 -22.00 -6.36
N LEU A 200 -7.62 -21.19 -5.31
CA LEU A 200 -7.72 -21.67 -3.93
C LEU A 200 -9.02 -22.45 -3.71
N ASP A 201 -10.14 -22.01 -4.31
CA ASP A 201 -11.41 -22.74 -4.26
C ASP A 201 -11.47 -23.89 -5.26
N GLU A 202 -10.82 -23.79 -6.43
CA GLU A 202 -10.78 -24.90 -7.41
C GLU A 202 -9.98 -26.11 -6.90
N MET A 203 -8.89 -25.88 -6.16
CA MET A 203 -8.03 -26.93 -5.60
C MET A 203 -8.65 -27.59 -4.35
N LYS A 204 -9.94 -27.94 -4.41
CA LYS A 204 -10.66 -28.64 -3.33
C LYS A 204 -9.93 -29.94 -2.98
N GLY A 205 -9.26 -29.95 -1.84
CA GLY A 205 -8.48 -31.10 -1.34
C GLY A 205 -7.02 -30.77 -1.01
N ARG A 206 -6.45 -29.72 -1.60
CA ARG A 206 -5.17 -29.17 -1.15
C ARG A 206 -5.42 -28.12 -0.08
N ARG A 207 -4.79 -28.27 1.08
CA ARG A 207 -4.84 -27.28 2.16
C ARG A 207 -3.56 -26.44 2.11
N PHE A 208 -3.74 -25.16 2.40
CA PHE A 208 -2.65 -24.22 2.65
C PHE A 208 -2.79 -23.71 4.08
N ASP A 209 -1.67 -23.47 4.75
CA ASP A 209 -1.67 -22.96 6.13
C ASP A 209 -1.84 -21.44 6.15
N LYS A 210 -1.28 -20.76 5.14
CA LYS A 210 -1.33 -19.31 5.03
C LYS A 210 -1.66 -18.84 3.62
N VAL A 211 -2.36 -17.71 3.54
CA VAL A 211 -2.56 -16.97 2.29
C VAL A 211 -1.79 -15.66 2.38
N LEU A 212 -0.97 -15.37 1.37
CA LEU A 212 -0.35 -14.08 1.19
C LEU A 212 -0.97 -13.42 -0.04
N PHE A 213 -1.73 -12.35 0.16
CA PHE A 213 -2.30 -11.58 -0.93
C PHE A 213 -1.48 -10.30 -1.13
N ILE A 214 -0.99 -10.04 -2.36
CA ILE A 214 -0.17 -8.88 -2.69
C ILE A 214 -0.75 -8.13 -3.90
N ASN A 215 -0.64 -6.80 -3.90
CA ASN A 215 -0.94 -5.94 -5.06
C ASN A 215 0.37 -5.44 -5.71
N ASP A 216 0.40 -4.19 -6.15
CA ASP A 216 1.51 -3.50 -6.81
C ASP A 216 2.44 -2.74 -5.85
N VAL A 217 2.68 -3.29 -4.65
CA VAL A 217 3.59 -2.70 -3.66
C VAL A 217 5.01 -3.26 -3.76
N PHE A 218 6.01 -2.42 -3.49
CA PHE A 218 7.38 -2.90 -3.31
C PHE A 218 7.51 -3.59 -1.95
N PHE A 219 8.17 -4.74 -1.92
CA PHE A 219 8.39 -5.51 -0.71
C PHE A 219 9.65 -6.36 -0.82
N ASP A 220 10.24 -6.72 0.31
CA ASP A 220 11.27 -7.74 0.38
C ASP A 220 10.67 -9.08 0.79
N ALA A 221 11.19 -10.19 0.25
CA ALA A 221 10.76 -11.56 0.59
C ALA A 221 10.78 -11.84 2.11
N LYS A 222 11.78 -11.30 2.82
CA LYS A 222 11.91 -11.43 4.27
C LYS A 222 10.80 -10.69 5.03
N ASP A 223 10.36 -9.54 4.53
CA ASP A 223 9.29 -8.76 5.16
C ASP A 223 7.93 -9.41 4.91
N ALA A 224 7.71 -9.98 3.73
CA ALA A 224 6.54 -10.82 3.46
C ALA A 224 6.49 -12.06 4.36
N ALA A 225 7.63 -12.75 4.54
CA ALA A 225 7.73 -13.85 5.49
C ALA A 225 7.48 -13.39 6.94
N ARG A 226 8.01 -12.21 7.31
CA ARG A 226 7.77 -11.62 8.63
C ARG A 226 6.30 -11.31 8.85
N LEU A 227 5.59 -10.80 7.84
CA LEU A 227 4.15 -10.58 7.94
C LEU A 227 3.42 -11.90 8.27
N LEU A 228 3.81 -13.00 7.63
CA LEU A 228 3.19 -14.31 7.80
C LEU A 228 3.52 -15.00 9.14
N TRP A 229 4.77 -14.92 9.59
CA TRP A 229 5.27 -15.72 10.72
C TRP A 229 5.78 -14.89 11.88
N GLY A 230 6.20 -13.65 11.66
CA GLY A 230 6.75 -12.75 12.68
C GLY A 230 5.76 -11.76 13.28
N THR A 231 4.48 -11.84 12.93
CA THR A 231 3.42 -10.96 13.45
C THR A 231 2.75 -11.58 14.68
N ASN A 232 2.69 -10.81 15.78
CA ASN A 232 2.00 -11.18 17.02
C ASN A 232 2.41 -12.56 17.55
N LEU A 233 3.71 -12.71 17.79
CA LEU A 233 4.30 -13.96 18.26
C LEU A 233 3.87 -14.28 19.69
N ASN A 234 3.47 -15.53 19.95
CA ASN A 234 3.29 -16.03 21.31
C ASN A 234 4.64 -16.36 21.97
N LYS A 235 4.59 -16.85 23.21
CA LYS A 235 5.79 -17.23 23.98
C LYS A 235 6.57 -18.39 23.35
N ASP A 236 5.91 -19.20 22.53
CA ASP A 236 6.47 -20.36 21.84
C ASP A 236 7.04 -19.98 20.46
N GLY A 237 6.92 -18.71 20.06
CA GLY A 237 7.42 -18.21 18.77
C GLY A 237 6.47 -18.46 17.59
N GLU A 238 5.20 -18.77 17.85
CA GLU A 238 4.18 -18.98 16.82
C GLU A 238 3.35 -17.70 16.58
N SER A 239 2.99 -17.47 15.32
CA SER A 239 2.17 -16.31 14.93
C SER A 239 0.71 -16.50 15.32
N VAL A 240 0.17 -15.63 16.19
CA VAL A 240 -1.23 -15.74 16.67
C VAL A 240 -2.08 -14.61 16.10
N TYR A 241 -2.55 -14.75 14.88
CA TYR A 241 -3.47 -13.79 14.27
C TYR A 241 -4.39 -14.47 13.24
N LYS A 242 -5.50 -13.81 12.88
CA LYS A 242 -6.38 -14.28 11.79
C LYS A 242 -6.02 -13.63 10.45
N ALA A 243 -5.88 -12.30 10.47
CA ALA A 243 -5.34 -11.54 9.35
C ALA A 243 -4.39 -10.45 9.87
N ALA A 244 -3.37 -10.16 9.08
CA ALA A 244 -2.42 -9.08 9.29
C ALA A 244 -2.17 -8.38 7.94
N CYS A 245 -1.81 -7.10 7.97
CA CYS A 245 -1.51 -6.34 6.77
C CYS A 245 -0.13 -5.69 6.87
N GLY A 246 0.51 -5.54 5.71
CA GLY A 246 1.66 -4.68 5.55
C GLY A 246 1.33 -3.23 5.88
N VAL A 247 2.36 -2.46 6.20
CA VAL A 247 2.27 -1.03 6.46
C VAL A 247 2.88 -0.32 5.25
N ASP A 248 2.05 0.39 4.49
CA ASP A 248 2.45 1.00 3.22
C ASP A 248 2.60 2.53 3.32
N PHE A 249 3.64 3.04 2.67
CA PHE A 249 4.10 4.41 2.76
C PHE A 249 4.43 4.93 1.35
N VAL A 250 3.71 5.97 0.92
CA VAL A 250 4.01 6.64 -0.37
C VAL A 250 5.32 7.42 -0.34
N LYS A 251 5.72 7.90 0.84
CA LYS A 251 7.12 8.20 1.18
C LYS A 251 7.35 7.84 2.64
N TRP A 252 8.62 7.81 3.04
CA TRP A 252 9.08 7.41 4.38
C TRP A 252 8.34 8.04 5.58
N TRP A 253 7.66 9.19 5.42
CA TRP A 253 6.97 9.92 6.49
C TRP A 253 5.43 9.95 6.46
N LYS A 254 4.77 9.39 5.43
CA LYS A 254 3.33 9.52 5.23
C LYS A 254 2.71 8.22 4.78
N PHE A 255 1.79 7.80 5.63
CA PHE A 255 1.04 6.57 5.53
C PHE A 255 0.09 6.65 4.34
N TYR A 256 0.08 5.61 3.50
CA TYR A 256 -0.65 5.63 2.25
C TYR A 256 -2.12 5.21 2.42
N ASP A 257 -2.36 4.03 3.01
CA ASP A 257 -3.65 3.36 2.96
C ASP A 257 -4.67 3.87 4.00
N THR A 258 -5.11 5.10 3.78
CA THR A 258 -6.15 5.76 4.59
C THR A 258 -7.57 5.28 4.29
N PHE A 259 -7.77 4.54 3.19
CA PHE A 259 -9.11 4.12 2.74
C PHE A 259 -9.58 2.87 3.48
N ALA A 260 -8.78 1.80 3.47
CA ALA A 260 -9.14 0.51 4.05
C ALA A 260 -8.80 0.42 5.55
N THR A 261 -7.85 1.21 6.02
CA THR A 261 -7.38 1.15 7.41
C THR A 261 -8.38 1.78 8.38
N ARG A 262 -8.76 1.03 9.40
CA ARG A 262 -9.57 1.48 10.54
C ARG A 262 -8.89 1.07 11.81
N ASP A 263 -8.87 1.96 12.80
CA ASP A 263 -8.31 1.63 14.11
C ASP A 263 -9.10 0.50 14.79
N ALA A 264 -8.65 0.03 15.95
CA ALA A 264 -9.26 -1.07 16.68
C ALA A 264 -10.73 -0.82 17.06
N GLU A 265 -11.16 0.44 17.10
CA GLU A 265 -12.52 0.86 17.44
C GLU A 265 -13.37 1.14 16.18
N GLY A 266 -12.74 1.23 15.01
CA GLY A 266 -13.36 1.46 13.71
C GLY A 266 -13.26 2.90 13.20
N TYR A 267 -12.55 3.78 13.91
CA TYR A 267 -12.34 5.15 13.47
C TYR A 267 -11.41 5.21 12.25
N SER A 268 -11.63 6.23 11.43
CA SER A 268 -10.65 6.62 10.40
C SER A 268 -9.32 6.99 11.04
N LEU A 269 -8.26 6.92 10.24
CA LEU A 269 -6.99 7.54 10.61
C LEU A 269 -7.15 9.05 10.84
N GLY A 270 -6.19 9.63 11.58
CA GLY A 270 -6.12 11.06 11.80
C GLY A 270 -5.49 11.76 10.59
N ILE A 271 -4.29 12.29 10.79
CA ILE A 271 -3.44 12.75 9.68
C ILE A 271 -2.52 11.59 9.25
N PRO A 272 -2.14 11.48 7.97
CA PRO A 272 -1.30 10.39 7.50
C PRO A 272 0.18 10.58 7.89
N ILE A 273 0.47 11.14 9.05
CA ILE A 273 1.81 11.38 9.60
C ILE A 273 1.86 10.70 10.96
N PHE A 274 3.00 10.10 11.30
CA PHE A 274 3.18 9.44 12.59
C PHE A 274 2.82 10.40 13.76
N PRO A 275 2.03 9.94 14.76
CA PRO A 275 1.30 8.68 14.81
C PRO A 275 -0.02 8.78 14.04
N TRP A 276 -0.17 8.03 12.95
CA TRP A 276 -1.27 8.21 11.96
C TRP A 276 -2.66 7.79 12.48
N PHE A 277 -2.74 7.07 13.59
CA PHE A 277 -4.00 6.79 14.27
C PHE A 277 -4.47 8.00 15.08
N ALA A 278 -5.76 8.33 14.94
CA ALA A 278 -6.38 9.42 15.66
C ALA A 278 -6.37 9.19 17.18
N ASN A 279 -6.33 10.29 17.96
CA ASN A 279 -6.48 10.22 19.41
C ASN A 279 -7.96 10.37 19.80
N VAL A 280 -8.76 9.38 19.42
CA VAL A 280 -10.22 9.33 19.65
C VAL A 280 -10.57 8.01 20.32
N GLY A 281 -11.63 8.00 21.13
CA GLY A 281 -12.04 6.82 21.89
C GLY A 281 -10.99 6.40 22.91
N GLU A 282 -10.73 5.10 23.00
CA GLU A 282 -9.64 4.56 23.82
C GLU A 282 -8.26 4.69 23.16
N ALA A 283 -8.22 5.05 21.88
CA ALA A 283 -7.02 5.23 21.07
C ALA A 283 -6.08 4.01 21.10
N ARG A 284 -6.64 2.79 21.12
CA ARG A 284 -5.87 1.54 21.29
C ARG A 284 -4.77 1.37 20.25
N SER A 285 -5.09 1.55 18.96
CA SER A 285 -4.12 1.43 17.87
C SER A 285 -3.03 2.50 17.93
N ARG A 286 -3.39 3.71 18.36
CA ARG A 286 -2.44 4.80 18.55
C ARG A 286 -1.47 4.50 19.69
N LYS A 287 -1.96 3.92 20.80
CA LYS A 287 -1.13 3.46 21.92
C LYS A 287 -0.20 2.34 21.49
N ASP A 288 -0.71 1.32 20.79
CA ASP A 288 0.12 0.23 20.25
C ASP A 288 1.27 0.78 19.38
N LEU A 289 0.96 1.75 18.51
CA LEU A 289 1.95 2.38 17.63
C LEU A 289 2.99 3.20 18.40
N LEU A 290 2.57 3.97 19.41
CA LEU A 290 3.46 4.80 20.24
C LEU A 290 4.31 3.99 21.23
N GLU A 291 3.81 2.84 21.66
CA GLU A 291 4.52 1.87 22.49
C GLU A 291 5.54 1.06 21.67
N GLY A 292 5.57 1.22 20.34
CA GLY A 292 6.49 0.50 19.47
C GLY A 292 6.24 -1.01 19.46
N ARG A 293 4.97 -1.43 19.62
CA ARG A 293 4.59 -2.84 19.56
C ARG A 293 4.93 -3.45 18.21
N ASP A 294 5.16 -4.75 18.20
CA ASP A 294 5.40 -5.54 17.00
C ASP A 294 4.17 -5.72 16.12
N ASN A 295 2.99 -5.50 16.68
CA ASN A 295 1.73 -5.44 15.97
C ASN A 295 0.85 -4.28 16.47
N VAL A 296 0.05 -3.74 15.56
CA VAL A 296 -0.96 -2.73 15.88
C VAL A 296 -2.34 -3.32 15.63
N ARG A 297 -3.18 -3.32 16.66
CA ARG A 297 -4.55 -3.84 16.54
C ARG A 297 -5.39 -2.90 15.68
N VAL A 298 -6.13 -3.46 14.72
CA VAL A 298 -6.97 -2.72 13.78
C VAL A 298 -8.26 -3.48 13.53
N LYS A 299 -9.32 -2.75 13.16
CA LYS A 299 -10.58 -3.38 12.74
C LYS A 299 -10.56 -3.76 11.26
N SER A 300 -9.79 -3.04 10.45
CA SER A 300 -9.50 -3.38 9.06
C SER A 300 -8.19 -2.73 8.60
N CYS A 301 -7.54 -3.34 7.63
CA CYS A 301 -6.32 -2.85 7.00
C CYS A 301 -6.17 -3.48 5.61
N TRP A 302 -5.25 -2.95 4.80
CA TRP A 302 -4.83 -3.59 3.56
C TRP A 302 -3.35 -3.37 3.25
N GLY A 303 -2.90 -2.13 3.13
CA GLY A 303 -1.49 -1.77 2.94
C GLY A 303 -0.81 -2.45 1.74
N GLY A 304 -1.58 -2.85 0.72
CA GLY A 304 -1.09 -3.50 -0.49
C GLY A 304 -0.61 -4.95 -0.32
N MET A 305 -0.56 -5.46 0.91
CA MET A 305 -0.17 -6.82 1.22
C MET A 305 -0.90 -7.31 2.47
N SER A 306 -1.53 -8.47 2.43
CA SER A 306 -2.17 -9.09 3.59
C SER A 306 -1.81 -10.55 3.75
N GLY A 307 -1.54 -10.94 5.00
CA GLY A 307 -1.35 -12.33 5.42
C GLY A 307 -2.59 -12.83 6.14
N VAL A 308 -3.07 -14.03 5.82
CA VAL A 308 -4.20 -14.69 6.47
C VAL A 308 -3.80 -16.09 6.89
N VAL A 309 -4.21 -16.50 8.09
CA VAL A 309 -4.02 -17.87 8.59
C VAL A 309 -5.28 -18.69 8.34
N LEU A 310 -5.15 -19.78 7.59
CA LEU A 310 -6.21 -20.73 7.36
C LEU A 310 -6.19 -21.74 8.51
N SER A 311 -7.27 -21.76 9.32
CA SER A 311 -7.41 -22.65 10.48
C SER A 311 -8.18 -23.91 10.12
#